data_AF-A0A7W6Y5M1-F1
#
_entry.id   AF-A0A7W6Y5M1-F1
#
_cell.length_a   1.000
_cell.length_b   1.000
_cell.length_c   1.000
_cell.angle_alpha   90.00
_cell.angle_beta   90.00
_cell.angle_gamma   90.00
#
_symmetry.space_group_name_H-M   'P 1'
#
loop_
_entity.id
_entity.type
_entity.pdbx_description
1 polymer ?
#
loop_
_entity_poly.entity_id
_entity_poly.type
_entity_poly.pdbx_seq_one_letter_code
_entity_poly.pdbx_strand_id
1 'polypeptide(L)'
;MGVRGLLFFIVMASVQSLSITPPVHAQDARAEGRDGASDYDQSLNGLVTQSIVRDLASVRSECMAASPVYRLDCIRQGLELTSRRIPYHGDYGPMREALRSGAGSVAPIINAHADGDQDRLEVKPGANPRFKTRRYYVATKADRHDGTRADAFKALDATQSRLLELGKRSPDWNKVYTTVAIAVASLADVLRR
;
A
#
# COMPACT_ATOMS: atom_id res chain seq x y z
N MET A 1 14.14 -47.01 -58.49
CA MET A 1 12.78 -47.44 -58.89
C MET A 1 11.84 -46.33 -58.42
N GLY A 2 11.52 -45.34 -59.26
CA GLY A 2 10.35 -45.33 -60.17
C GLY A 2 9.18 -44.63 -59.43
N VAL A 3 8.38 -43.71 -59.96
CA VAL A 3 8.17 -43.12 -61.29
C VAL A 3 7.50 -41.74 -61.05
N ARG A 4 7.70 -40.85 -62.02
CA ARG A 4 7.03 -39.55 -62.28
C ARG A 4 5.53 -39.50 -61.96
N GLY A 5 5.04 -38.28 -61.70
CA GLY A 5 3.61 -37.95 -61.82
C GLY A 5 3.37 -36.44 -61.81
N LEU A 6 3.56 -35.78 -62.95
CA LEU A 6 3.13 -34.41 -63.22
C LEU A 6 1.67 -34.46 -63.67
N LEU A 7 0.75 -33.79 -62.96
CA LEU A 7 -0.61 -33.52 -63.45
C LEU A 7 -0.97 -32.07 -63.16
N PHE A 8 -1.10 -31.31 -64.24
CA PHE A 8 -1.76 -30.01 -64.30
C PHE A 8 -3.27 -30.21 -64.11
N PHE A 9 -3.88 -29.47 -63.19
CA PHE A 9 -5.30 -29.16 -63.23
C PHE A 9 -5.50 -27.65 -63.06
N ILE A 10 -6.00 -27.04 -64.13
CA ILE A 10 -6.60 -25.72 -64.15
C ILE A 10 -8.02 -25.89 -63.61
N VAL A 11 -8.40 -25.17 -62.55
CA VAL A 11 -9.82 -25.02 -62.17
C VAL A 11 -10.13 -23.58 -61.81
N MET A 12 -10.91 -23.00 -62.72
CA MET A 12 -11.86 -21.89 -62.66
C MET A 12 -11.95 -21.03 -61.39
N ALA A 13 -11.72 -19.73 -61.61
CA ALA A 13 -12.25 -18.66 -60.78
C ALA A 13 -13.79 -18.65 -60.84
N SER A 14 -14.43 -19.00 -59.74
CA SER A 14 -15.86 -18.79 -59.51
C SER A 14 -16.02 -17.60 -58.57
N VAL A 15 -16.42 -16.46 -59.13
CA VAL A 15 -16.88 -15.30 -58.36
C VAL A 15 -18.25 -15.66 -57.79
N GLN A 16 -18.31 -15.97 -56.50
CA GLN A 16 -19.58 -16.06 -55.77
C GLN A 16 -19.83 -14.73 -55.08
N SER A 17 -20.75 -13.96 -55.67
CA SER A 17 -21.37 -12.79 -55.04
C SER A 17 -22.23 -13.27 -53.86
N LEU A 18 -21.67 -13.27 -52.65
CA LEU A 18 -22.44 -13.43 -51.43
C LEU A 18 -22.94 -12.07 -50.97
N SER A 19 -24.25 -11.89 -51.07
CA SER A 19 -25.04 -10.77 -50.59
C SER A 19 -24.77 -10.52 -49.11
N ILE A 20 -24.13 -9.39 -48.78
CA ILE A 20 -24.00 -8.92 -47.40
C ILE A 20 -25.36 -8.32 -47.01
N THR A 21 -26.18 -9.09 -46.31
CA THR A 21 -27.29 -8.56 -45.52
C THR A 21 -26.69 -7.79 -44.34
N PRO A 22 -26.92 -6.47 -44.18
CA PRO A 22 -26.56 -5.79 -42.95
C PRO A 22 -27.46 -6.30 -41.83
N PRO A 23 -26.92 -6.73 -40.67
CA PRO A 23 -27.76 -6.97 -39.52
C PRO A 23 -28.32 -5.63 -39.04
N VAL A 24 -29.64 -5.55 -39.14
CA VAL A 24 -30.54 -4.52 -38.61
C VAL A 24 -30.16 -4.18 -37.17
N HIS A 25 -30.00 -2.87 -36.91
CA HIS A 25 -30.02 -2.34 -35.55
C HIS A 25 -31.35 -2.66 -34.87
N ALA A 26 -31.29 -3.41 -33.77
CA ALA A 26 -32.22 -3.35 -32.65
C ALA A 26 -31.38 -3.60 -31.39
N GLN A 27 -30.90 -2.54 -30.74
CA GLN A 27 -31.54 -1.87 -29.59
C GLN A 27 -31.84 -2.80 -28.41
N ASP A 28 -31.25 -2.40 -27.28
CA ASP A 28 -31.68 -2.66 -25.90
C ASP A 28 -31.55 -4.09 -25.37
N ALA A 29 -30.30 -4.46 -25.10
CA ALA A 29 -29.97 -5.20 -23.87
C ALA A 29 -29.21 -4.26 -22.92
N ARG A 30 -29.90 -3.26 -22.37
CA ARG A 30 -29.50 -2.64 -21.11
C ARG A 30 -29.73 -3.70 -20.02
N ALA A 31 -28.72 -4.54 -19.80
CA ALA A 31 -28.62 -5.27 -18.55
C ALA A 31 -28.30 -4.25 -17.45
N GLU A 32 -29.36 -3.84 -16.76
CA GLU A 32 -29.33 -3.24 -15.44
C GLU A 32 -28.46 -4.11 -14.51
N GLY A 33 -27.64 -3.47 -13.68
CA GLY A 33 -26.83 -4.14 -12.65
C GLY A 33 -25.33 -4.26 -12.96
N ARG A 34 -24.67 -3.19 -13.42
CA ARG A 34 -23.23 -3.07 -13.17
C ARG A 34 -23.05 -2.53 -11.75
N ASP A 35 -23.01 -3.46 -10.80
CA ASP A 35 -22.45 -3.20 -9.48
C ASP A 35 -21.06 -2.58 -9.69
N GLY A 36 -20.86 -1.39 -9.13
CA GLY A 36 -19.72 -0.51 -9.39
C GLY A 36 -18.39 -1.00 -8.79
N ALA A 37 -18.10 -2.30 -8.85
CA ALA A 37 -16.80 -2.85 -8.55
C ALA A 37 -15.90 -2.61 -9.77
N SER A 38 -15.03 -1.62 -9.66
CA SER A 38 -13.96 -1.40 -10.63
C SER A 38 -12.98 -2.58 -10.55
N ASP A 39 -12.45 -3.08 -11.68
CA ASP A 39 -11.39 -4.13 -11.69
C ASP A 39 -10.13 -3.73 -10.87
N TYR A 40 -10.03 -2.45 -10.48
CA TYR A 40 -8.98 -1.89 -9.65
C TYR A 40 -9.28 -1.95 -8.13
N ASP A 41 -10.50 -2.30 -7.72
CA ASP A 41 -10.89 -2.42 -6.32
C ASP A 41 -10.36 -3.73 -5.71
N GLN A 42 -9.35 -3.63 -4.86
CA GLN A 42 -8.78 -4.80 -4.21
C GLN A 42 -9.64 -5.22 -3.00
N SER A 43 -10.24 -6.40 -3.07
CA SER A 43 -10.89 -7.03 -1.91
C SER A 43 -9.88 -7.53 -0.88
N LEU A 44 -10.29 -7.56 0.38
CA LEU A 44 -9.47 -8.06 1.49
C LEU A 44 -8.98 -9.49 1.24
N ASN A 45 -7.69 -9.73 1.45
CA ASN A 45 -7.11 -11.06 1.38
C ASN A 45 -5.87 -11.21 2.28
N GLY A 46 -5.52 -12.46 2.61
CA GLY A 46 -4.40 -12.73 3.53
C GLY A 46 -3.05 -12.29 3.01
N LEU A 47 -2.79 -12.38 1.70
CA LEU A 47 -1.48 -12.10 1.11
C LEU A 47 -1.12 -10.61 1.18
N VAL A 48 -2.06 -9.73 0.81
CA VAL A 48 -1.88 -8.28 0.88
C VAL A 48 -1.74 -7.86 2.35
N THR A 49 -2.64 -8.31 3.23
CA THR A 49 -2.56 -8.02 4.66
C THR A 49 -1.22 -8.44 5.27
N GLN A 50 -0.74 -9.64 4.96
CA GLN A 50 0.56 -10.11 5.45
C GLN A 50 1.73 -9.33 4.88
N SER A 51 1.62 -8.82 3.63
CA SER A 51 2.62 -7.92 3.09
C SER A 51 2.71 -6.63 3.92
N ILE A 52 1.58 -6.01 4.23
CA ILE A 52 1.49 -4.77 5.01
C ILE A 52 2.10 -4.96 6.41
N VAL A 53 1.73 -6.05 7.09
CA VAL A 53 2.28 -6.38 8.41
C VAL A 53 3.81 -6.53 8.35
N ARG A 54 4.33 -7.20 7.32
CA ARG A 54 5.78 -7.35 7.13
C ARG A 54 6.46 -6.02 6.79
N ASP A 55 5.81 -5.13 6.05
CA ASP A 55 6.29 -3.77 5.79
C ASP A 55 6.47 -3.01 7.13
N LEU A 56 5.44 -3.00 7.98
CA LEU A 56 5.49 -2.37 9.31
C LEU A 56 6.52 -3.02 10.24
N ALA A 57 6.63 -4.35 10.25
CA ALA A 57 7.62 -5.06 11.06
C ALA A 57 9.07 -4.74 10.61
N SER A 58 9.29 -4.58 9.30
CA SER A 58 10.59 -4.19 8.76
C SER A 58 10.95 -2.76 9.16
N VAL A 59 9.99 -1.82 9.09
CA VAL A 59 10.16 -0.46 9.62
C VAL A 59 10.51 -0.50 11.10
N ARG A 60 9.77 -1.28 11.89
CA ARG A 60 10.04 -1.41 13.33
C ARG A 60 11.47 -1.83 13.60
N SER A 61 11.97 -2.85 12.89
CA SER A 61 13.36 -3.31 13.01
C SER A 61 14.37 -2.21 12.66
N GLU A 62 14.12 -1.46 11.59
CA GLU A 62 14.97 -0.35 11.18
C GLU A 62 15.00 0.76 12.24
N CYS A 63 13.84 1.18 12.75
CA CYS A 63 13.75 2.26 13.73
C CYS A 63 14.33 1.84 15.09
N MET A 64 14.25 0.57 15.47
CA MET A 64 14.92 0.05 16.67
C MET A 64 16.45 0.16 16.60
N ALA A 65 17.02 -0.01 15.41
CA ALA A 65 18.46 0.11 15.19
C ALA A 65 18.96 1.57 15.17
N ALA A 66 18.06 2.53 14.94
CA ALA A 66 18.39 3.95 14.97
C ALA A 66 18.54 4.47 16.40
N SER A 67 19.39 5.50 16.58
CA SER A 67 19.49 6.25 17.84
C SER A 67 18.13 6.87 18.21
N PRO A 68 17.78 6.96 19.50
CA PRO A 68 16.49 7.48 19.96
C PRO A 68 16.03 8.80 19.32
N VAL A 69 16.96 9.73 19.06
CA VAL A 69 16.71 11.04 18.44
C VAL A 69 16.12 10.95 17.02
N TYR A 70 16.33 9.85 16.29
CA TYR A 70 15.84 9.66 14.92
C TYR A 70 14.60 8.77 14.81
N ARG A 71 14.21 8.09 15.90
CA ARG A 71 13.17 7.04 15.85
C ARG A 71 11.82 7.58 15.43
N LEU A 72 11.48 8.80 15.85
CA LEU A 72 10.19 9.38 15.52
C LEU A 72 10.04 9.65 14.02
N ASP A 73 11.06 10.27 13.40
CA ASP A 73 11.03 10.51 11.95
C ASP A 73 11.12 9.20 11.15
N CYS A 74 11.85 8.20 11.67
CA CYS A 74 11.85 6.85 11.10
C CYS A 74 10.44 6.22 11.06
N ILE A 75 9.69 6.28 12.17
CA ILE A 75 8.30 5.78 12.24
C ILE A 75 7.40 6.53 11.26
N ARG A 76 7.47 7.87 11.25
CA ARG A 76 6.70 8.71 10.32
C ARG A 76 6.92 8.30 8.87
N GLN A 77 8.19 8.21 8.45
CA GLN A 77 8.53 7.82 7.08
C GLN A 77 8.10 6.39 6.79
N GLY A 78 8.26 5.47 7.74
CA GLY A 78 7.86 4.07 7.56
C GLY A 78 6.35 3.88 7.38
N LEU A 79 5.52 4.63 8.11
CA LEU A 79 4.06 4.66 7.92
C LEU A 79 3.70 5.17 6.52
N GLU A 80 4.31 6.29 6.11
CA GLU A 80 4.09 6.90 4.79
C GLU A 80 4.52 5.95 3.65
N LEU A 81 5.66 5.28 3.78
CA LEU A 81 6.15 4.33 2.80
C LEU A 81 5.28 3.07 2.72
N THR A 82 4.82 2.60 3.88
CA THR A 82 3.90 1.46 3.94
C THR A 82 2.57 1.83 3.27
N SER A 83 1.99 2.99 3.59
CA SER A 83 0.71 3.43 3.01
C SER A 83 0.78 3.52 1.48
N ARG A 84 1.89 3.99 0.91
CA ARG A 84 2.10 4.08 -0.54
C ARG A 84 2.09 2.73 -1.25
N ARG A 85 2.36 1.63 -0.54
CA ARG A 85 2.36 0.26 -1.08
C ARG A 85 1.01 -0.46 -0.90
N ILE A 86 0.12 0.09 -0.09
CA ILE A 86 -1.23 -0.45 0.10
C ILE A 86 -2.05 -0.12 -1.16
N PRO A 87 -2.86 -1.06 -1.67
CA PRO A 87 -3.80 -0.78 -2.76
C PRO A 87 -4.62 0.47 -2.49
N TYR A 88 -4.73 1.34 -3.49
CA TYR A 88 -5.41 2.63 -3.34
C TYR A 88 -6.94 2.47 -3.28
N HIS A 89 -7.46 1.56 -4.10
CA HIS A 89 -8.89 1.32 -4.30
C HIS A 89 -9.35 0.05 -3.58
N GLY A 90 -10.66 -0.16 -3.48
CA GLY A 90 -11.28 -1.28 -2.76
C GLY A 90 -11.15 -1.20 -1.23
N ASP A 91 -11.19 -2.37 -0.60
CA ASP A 91 -11.33 -2.51 0.85
C ASP A 91 -10.09 -2.04 1.63
N TYR A 92 -8.93 -1.94 0.97
CA TYR A 92 -7.69 -1.45 1.58
C TYR A 92 -7.54 0.08 1.54
N GLY A 93 -8.35 0.78 0.75
CA GLY A 93 -8.28 2.25 0.62
C GLY A 93 -8.36 2.99 1.97
N PRO A 94 -9.32 2.68 2.85
CA PRO A 94 -9.41 3.31 4.17
C PRO A 94 -8.21 3.00 5.08
N MET A 95 -7.63 1.80 4.99
CA MET A 95 -6.41 1.44 5.72
C MET A 95 -5.21 2.27 5.26
N ARG A 96 -5.03 2.39 3.94
CA ARG A 96 -4.00 3.25 3.36
C ARG A 96 -4.11 4.67 3.89
N GLU A 97 -5.32 5.22 3.86
CA GLU A 97 -5.57 6.57 4.32
C GLU A 97 -5.30 6.74 5.82
N ALA A 98 -5.69 5.78 6.65
CA ALA A 98 -5.41 5.81 8.08
C ALA A 98 -3.89 5.86 8.37
N LEU A 99 -3.08 5.03 7.71
CA LEU A 99 -1.63 5.04 7.90
C LEU A 99 -0.98 6.35 7.40
N ARG A 100 -1.44 6.85 6.25
CA ARG A 100 -0.99 8.13 5.67
C ARG A 100 -1.31 9.29 6.58
N SER A 101 -2.54 9.35 7.11
CA SER A 101 -2.98 10.36 8.08
C SER A 101 -2.21 10.26 9.40
N GLY A 102 -1.90 9.05 9.86
CA GLY A 102 -1.03 8.82 11.02
C GLY A 102 0.38 9.41 10.80
N ALA A 103 1.00 9.16 9.65
CA ALA A 103 2.27 9.79 9.28
C ALA A 103 2.15 11.32 9.23
N GLY A 104 1.06 11.85 8.66
CA GLY A 104 0.76 13.27 8.62
C GLY A 104 0.63 13.91 10.01
N SER A 105 0.03 13.20 10.96
CA SER A 105 -0.14 13.66 12.36
C SER A 105 1.17 13.69 13.14
N VAL A 106 2.13 12.83 12.79
CA VAL A 106 3.45 12.80 13.44
C VAL A 106 4.39 13.89 12.91
N ALA A 107 4.25 14.29 11.64
CA ALA A 107 5.08 15.32 11.02
C ALA A 107 5.17 16.65 11.78
N PRO A 108 4.06 17.29 12.23
CA PRO A 108 4.15 18.55 12.97
C PRO A 108 4.85 18.39 14.34
N ILE A 109 4.77 17.22 14.96
CA ILE A 109 5.45 16.92 16.23
C ILE A 109 6.98 16.96 16.02
N ILE A 110 7.47 16.33 14.95
CA ILE A 110 8.90 16.37 14.58
C ILE A 110 9.32 17.81 14.29
N ASN A 111 8.54 18.55 13.49
CA ASN A 111 8.89 19.92 13.13
C ASN A 111 8.98 20.85 14.35
N ALA A 112 8.08 20.70 15.33
CA ALA A 112 8.08 21.48 16.57
C ALA A 112 9.30 21.18 17.46
N HIS A 113 9.91 20.01 17.31
CA HIS A 113 10.98 19.51 18.18
C HIS A 113 12.26 19.13 17.42
N ALA A 114 12.42 19.61 16.19
CA ALA A 114 13.58 19.31 15.38
C ALA A 114 14.87 19.80 16.06
N ASP A 115 15.89 18.95 16.03
CA ASP A 115 17.23 19.29 16.48
C ASP A 115 18.04 19.72 15.25
N GLY A 116 18.28 21.03 15.14
CA GLY A 116 19.06 21.62 14.05
C GLY A 116 20.57 21.48 14.22
N ASP A 117 21.03 21.08 15.41
CA ASP A 117 22.45 20.92 15.72
C ASP A 117 22.95 19.50 15.38
N GLN A 118 22.02 18.58 15.11
CA GLN A 118 22.30 17.20 14.70
C GLN A 118 22.13 17.04 13.19
N ASP A 119 23.11 16.42 12.54
CA ASP A 119 23.02 16.06 11.14
C ASP A 119 21.86 15.09 10.88
N ARG A 120 21.33 15.11 9.66
CA ARG A 120 20.34 14.10 9.27
C ARG A 120 21.00 12.73 9.16
N LEU A 121 20.37 11.72 9.75
CA LEU A 121 20.85 10.33 9.63
C LEU A 121 20.54 9.79 8.23
N GLU A 122 21.58 9.54 7.43
CA GLU A 122 21.44 8.82 6.16
C GLU A 122 21.15 7.34 6.40
N VAL A 123 20.08 6.85 5.77
CA VAL A 123 19.79 5.43 5.66
C VAL A 123 20.30 4.93 4.31
N LYS A 124 21.29 4.04 4.37
CA LYS A 124 21.83 3.41 3.17
C LYS A 124 20.74 2.62 2.44
N PRO A 125 20.70 2.66 1.09
CA PRO A 125 19.87 1.78 0.29
C PRO A 125 19.99 0.32 0.73
N GLY A 126 18.85 -0.36 0.93
CA GLY A 126 18.82 -1.77 1.32
C GLY A 126 19.01 -2.05 2.81
N ALA A 127 19.25 -1.04 3.66
CA ALA A 127 19.24 -1.20 5.13
C ALA A 127 17.91 -1.77 5.64
N ASN A 128 16.83 -1.45 4.93
CA ASN A 128 15.54 -2.11 5.06
C ASN A 128 15.29 -2.96 3.81
N PRO A 129 15.15 -4.30 3.94
CA PRO A 129 14.99 -5.17 2.77
C PRO A 129 13.70 -4.87 1.98
N ARG A 130 12.71 -4.25 2.64
CA ARG A 130 11.43 -3.90 2.03
C ARG A 130 11.46 -2.51 1.39
N PHE A 131 12.26 -1.59 1.92
CA PHE A 131 12.38 -0.21 1.43
C PHE A 131 13.81 0.11 1.02
N LYS A 132 14.10 -0.07 -0.27
CA LYS A 132 15.46 0.00 -0.83
C LYS A 132 15.92 1.41 -1.21
N THR A 133 15.05 2.41 -1.15
CA THR A 133 15.39 3.78 -1.50
C THR A 133 16.27 4.43 -0.44
N ARG A 134 17.14 5.36 -0.85
CA ARG A 134 17.88 6.22 0.08
C ARG A 134 16.89 7.11 0.85
N ARG A 135 17.13 7.28 2.15
CA ARG A 135 16.29 8.11 3.05
C ARG A 135 17.16 8.84 4.06
N TYR A 136 16.58 9.85 4.69
CA TYR A 136 17.26 10.68 5.69
C TYR A 136 16.32 10.97 6.84
N TYR A 137 16.72 10.64 8.07
CA TYR A 137 15.95 10.92 9.27
C TYR A 137 16.37 12.23 9.92
N VAL A 138 15.39 13.02 10.32
CA VAL A 138 15.58 14.24 11.11
C VAL A 138 15.67 13.88 12.58
N ALA A 139 16.63 14.48 13.29
CA ALA A 139 16.76 14.34 14.73
C ALA A 139 15.72 15.19 15.47
N THR A 140 15.25 14.71 16.61
CA THR A 140 14.47 15.48 17.59
C THR A 140 15.29 15.78 18.83
N LYS A 141 15.09 16.94 19.46
CA LYS A 141 15.87 17.38 20.62
C LYS A 141 15.76 16.41 21.81
N ALA A 142 16.91 16.12 22.43
CA ALA A 142 16.97 15.13 23.48
C ALA A 142 16.28 15.55 24.79
N ASP A 143 16.34 16.83 25.14
CA ASP A 143 15.70 17.42 26.34
C ASP A 143 14.17 17.38 26.30
N ARG A 144 13.59 17.24 25.09
CA ARG A 144 12.14 17.16 24.87
C ARG A 144 11.63 15.75 24.61
N HIS A 145 12.50 14.75 24.68
CA HIS A 145 12.19 13.39 24.23
C HIS A 145 10.92 12.82 24.85
N ASP A 146 10.68 13.00 26.14
CA ASP A 146 9.53 12.37 26.81
C ASP A 146 8.18 13.00 26.38
N GLY A 147 8.10 14.32 26.29
CA GLY A 147 6.92 15.02 25.79
C GLY A 147 6.66 14.72 24.31
N THR A 148 7.71 14.81 23.49
CA THR A 148 7.65 14.48 22.06
C THR A 148 7.22 13.02 21.83
N ARG A 149 7.68 12.08 22.65
CA ARG A 149 7.26 10.67 22.61
C ARG A 149 5.79 10.51 22.99
N ALA A 150 5.32 11.19 24.03
CA ALA A 150 3.92 11.11 24.47
C ALA A 150 2.96 11.61 23.37
N ASP A 151 3.26 12.74 22.74
CA ASP A 151 2.44 13.27 21.64
C ASP A 151 2.46 12.35 20.43
N ALA A 152 3.63 11.79 20.11
CA ALA A 152 3.76 10.80 19.04
C ALA A 152 2.96 9.53 19.33
N PHE A 153 3.00 9.02 20.57
CA PHE A 153 2.19 7.88 20.99
C PHE A 153 0.70 8.17 20.81
N LYS A 154 0.24 9.36 21.18
CA LYS A 154 -1.16 9.76 21.00
C LYS A 154 -1.56 9.78 19.52
N ALA A 155 -0.70 10.27 18.63
CA ALA A 155 -0.97 10.24 17.19
C ALA A 155 -1.04 8.81 16.62
N LEU A 156 -0.15 7.92 17.09
CA LEU A 156 -0.12 6.52 16.67
C LEU A 156 -1.31 5.72 17.25
N ASP A 157 -1.69 5.98 18.49
CA ASP A 157 -2.87 5.39 19.14
C ASP A 157 -4.18 5.82 18.46
N ALA A 158 -4.29 7.10 18.05
CA ALA A 158 -5.41 7.56 17.24
C ALA A 158 -5.48 6.83 15.89
N THR A 159 -4.33 6.53 15.28
CA THR A 159 -4.25 5.75 14.04
C THR A 159 -4.73 4.31 14.25
N GLN A 160 -4.30 3.67 15.35
CA GLN A 160 -4.75 2.34 15.75
C GLN A 160 -6.26 2.33 15.99
N SER A 161 -6.78 3.28 16.77
CA SER A 161 -8.20 3.41 17.06
C SER A 161 -9.02 3.61 15.78
N ARG A 162 -8.52 4.40 14.83
CA ARG A 162 -9.18 4.57 13.53
C ARG A 162 -9.25 3.27 12.73
N LEU A 163 -8.18 2.47 12.72
CA LEU A 163 -8.18 1.16 12.06
C LEU A 163 -9.20 0.22 12.70
N LEU A 164 -9.25 0.15 14.03
CA LEU A 164 -10.21 -0.67 14.77
C LEU A 164 -11.65 -0.24 14.49
N GLU A 165 -11.91 1.07 14.42
CA GLU A 165 -13.22 1.61 14.07
C GLU A 165 -13.64 1.20 12.66
N LEU A 166 -12.75 1.34 11.67
CA LEU A 166 -13.00 0.89 10.29
C LEU A 166 -13.27 -0.63 10.24
N GLY A 167 -12.58 -1.40 11.09
CA GLY A 167 -12.76 -2.84 11.21
C GLY A 167 -14.16 -3.27 11.69
N LYS A 168 -14.96 -2.39 12.31
CA LYS A 168 -16.31 -2.73 12.77
C LYS A 168 -17.32 -2.98 11.64
N ARG A 169 -16.94 -2.69 10.39
CA ARG A 169 -17.81 -2.84 9.21
C ARG A 169 -18.31 -4.26 8.99
N SER A 170 -17.44 -5.27 9.13
CA SER A 170 -17.79 -6.69 8.96
C SER A 170 -16.76 -7.59 9.65
N PRO A 171 -17.04 -8.90 9.85
CA PRO A 171 -16.07 -9.82 10.45
C PRO A 171 -14.73 -9.90 9.70
N ASP A 172 -14.75 -9.91 8.36
CA ASP A 172 -13.51 -9.95 7.55
C ASP A 172 -12.70 -8.66 7.66
N TRP A 173 -13.39 -7.52 7.66
CA TRP A 173 -12.77 -6.22 7.94
C TRP A 173 -12.17 -6.19 9.34
N ASN A 174 -12.91 -6.67 10.34
CA ASN A 174 -12.45 -6.70 11.73
C ASN A 174 -11.14 -7.46 11.86
N LYS A 175 -11.05 -8.66 11.28
CA LYS A 175 -9.85 -9.49 11.29
C LYS A 175 -8.66 -8.77 10.66
N VAL A 176 -8.82 -8.23 9.45
CA VAL A 176 -7.73 -7.60 8.71
C VAL A 176 -7.28 -6.29 9.35
N TYR A 177 -8.22 -5.40 9.69
CA TYR A 177 -7.90 -4.10 10.27
C TYR A 177 -7.36 -4.21 11.69
N THR A 178 -7.85 -5.14 12.50
CA THR A 178 -7.26 -5.42 13.83
C THR A 178 -5.83 -5.94 13.71
N THR A 179 -5.55 -6.82 12.73
CA THR A 179 -4.20 -7.32 12.48
C THR A 179 -3.22 -6.18 12.17
N VAL A 180 -3.62 -5.24 11.32
CA VAL A 180 -2.77 -4.08 10.99
C VAL A 180 -2.69 -3.08 12.15
N ALA A 181 -3.77 -2.90 12.91
CA ALA A 181 -3.78 -2.06 14.10
C ALA A 181 -2.76 -2.55 15.15
N ILE A 182 -2.67 -3.87 15.36
CA ILE A 182 -1.66 -4.49 16.23
C ILE A 182 -0.24 -4.24 15.70
N ALA A 183 -0.03 -4.31 14.39
CA ALA A 183 1.26 -4.01 13.78
C ALA A 183 1.67 -2.53 13.96
N VAL A 184 0.72 -1.60 13.88
CA VAL A 184 0.94 -0.17 14.19
C VAL A 184 1.29 0.02 15.67
N ALA A 185 0.58 -0.64 16.58
CA ALA A 185 0.90 -0.60 18.02
C ALA A 185 2.32 -1.12 18.29
N SER A 186 2.70 -2.24 17.69
CA SER A 186 4.04 -2.82 17.80
C SER A 186 5.14 -1.90 17.26
N LEU A 187 4.83 -1.11 16.22
CA LEU A 187 5.72 -0.07 15.70
C LEU A 187 5.84 1.11 16.67
N ALA A 188 4.73 1.54 17.29
CA ALA A 188 4.74 2.62 18.27
C ALA A 188 5.63 2.30 19.48
N ASP A 189 5.66 1.04 19.92
CA ASP A 189 6.48 0.57 21.05
C ASP A 189 7.98 0.88 20.92
N VAL A 190 8.48 1.14 19.71
CA VAL A 190 9.86 1.60 19.46
C VAL A 190 10.19 2.88 20.22
N LEU A 191 9.19 3.73 20.48
CA LEU A 191 9.36 4.98 21.22
C LEU A 191 9.51 4.78 22.73
N ARG A 192 9.21 3.59 23.29
CA ARG A 192 9.42 3.28 24.73
C ARG A 192 10.84 2.80 25.04
N ARG A 193 11.59 2.42 24.01
CA ARG A 193 12.94 1.86 24.11
C ARG A 193 13.97 2.94 23.81
#